data_AF-A0A7C7L4I6-F1
#
_entry.id   AF-A0A7C7L4I6-F1
#
_cell.length_a   1.000
_cell.length_b   1.000
_cell.length_c   1.000
_cell.angle_alpha   90.00
_cell.angle_beta   90.00
_cell.angle_gamma   90.00
#
_symmetry.space_group_name_H-M   'P 1'
#
loop_
_entity.id
_entity.type
_entity.pdbx_description
1 polymer ?
#
loop_
_entity_poly.entity_id
_entity_poly.type
_entity_poly.pdbx_seq_one_letter_code
_entity_poly.pdbx_strand_id
1 'polypeptide(L)'
;MEALQCTLADWNEPVCIISSVDLSHVGRRFGDALPISSDLLSWLQNYDADFLSYAENGDAEGLFKFIRERSNRTHIDAHPALYVMLKALPKVRGRLLKYDQAVDVATQSVVSFAAMVFEEQGK
;
A
#
# COMPACT_ATOMS: atom_id res chain seq x y z
N MET A 1 -16.30 -1.61 -8.59
CA MET A 1 -16.09 -2.82 -7.77
C MET A 1 -16.93 -3.97 -8.27
N GLU A 2 -18.23 -3.76 -8.51
CA GLU A 2 -19.17 -4.78 -9.01
C GLU A 2 -18.67 -5.54 -10.23
N ALA A 3 -18.14 -4.85 -11.25
CA ALA A 3 -17.62 -5.53 -12.46
C ALA A 3 -16.50 -6.54 -12.15
N LEU A 4 -15.56 -6.21 -11.26
CA LEU A 4 -14.50 -7.12 -10.85
C LEU A 4 -15.06 -8.29 -10.04
N GLN A 5 -16.02 -8.03 -9.15
CA GLN A 5 -16.69 -9.07 -8.37
C GLN A 5 -17.46 -10.06 -9.25
N CYS A 6 -18.23 -9.58 -10.23
CA CYS A 6 -18.90 -10.43 -11.20
C CYS A 6 -17.90 -11.26 -12.00
N THR A 7 -16.83 -10.62 -12.49
CA THR A 7 -15.77 -11.33 -13.24
C THR A 7 -15.13 -12.44 -12.41
N LEU A 8 -14.87 -12.20 -11.11
CA LEU A 8 -14.31 -13.20 -10.21
C LEU A 8 -15.32 -14.32 -9.90
N ALA A 9 -16.61 -14.01 -9.79
CA ALA A 9 -17.66 -14.99 -9.53
C ALA A 9 -17.95 -15.89 -10.75
N ASP A 10 -17.82 -15.33 -11.97
CA ASP A 10 -18.03 -16.04 -13.23
C ASP A 10 -16.82 -16.91 -13.62
N TRP A 11 -15.68 -16.74 -12.94
CA TRP A 11 -14.46 -17.49 -13.21
C TRP A 11 -14.44 -18.82 -12.45
N ASN A 12 -14.34 -19.94 -13.17
CA ASN A 12 -14.48 -21.30 -12.60
C ASN A 12 -13.21 -21.87 -11.96
N GLU A 13 -12.12 -21.11 -11.90
CA GLU A 13 -10.85 -21.56 -11.32
C GLU A 13 -10.41 -20.65 -10.15
N PRO A 14 -9.52 -21.12 -9.26
CA PRO A 14 -8.94 -20.26 -8.23
C PRO A 14 -8.21 -19.06 -8.85
N VAL A 15 -8.55 -17.85 -8.38
CA VAL A 15 -7.91 -16.61 -8.83
C VAL A 15 -7.02 -16.06 -7.72
N CYS A 16 -5.81 -15.63 -8.08
CA CYS A 16 -4.94 -14.83 -7.23
C CYS A 16 -4.92 -13.40 -7.75
N ILE A 17 -5.25 -12.43 -6.89
CA ILE A 17 -5.17 -11.00 -7.21
C ILE A 17 -3.84 -10.47 -6.70
N ILE A 18 -3.13 -9.72 -7.56
CA ILE A 18 -1.90 -9.04 -7.21
C ILE A 18 -2.15 -7.53 -7.32
N SER A 19 -1.94 -6.81 -6.23
CA SER A 19 -1.89 -5.35 -6.22
C SER A 19 -0.43 -4.90 -6.22
N SER A 20 0.02 -4.31 -7.33
CA SER A 20 1.37 -3.77 -7.46
C SER A 20 1.39 -2.30 -7.01
N VAL A 21 1.94 -2.06 -5.82
CA VAL A 21 1.98 -0.75 -5.16
C VAL A 21 3.30 -0.61 -4.41
N ASP A 22 4.05 0.43 -4.72
CA ASP A 22 5.14 0.95 -3.89
C ASP A 22 4.57 1.98 -2.89
N LEU A 23 5.24 2.10 -1.74
CA LEU A 23 4.79 2.97 -0.66
C LEU A 23 5.37 4.38 -0.85
N SER A 24 5.92 4.97 0.20
CA SER A 24 6.35 6.35 0.18
C SER A 24 7.52 6.59 -0.79
N HIS A 25 7.36 7.56 -1.69
CA HIS A 25 8.39 8.12 -2.57
C HIS A 25 8.75 9.53 -2.08
N VAL A 26 9.91 9.68 -1.45
CA VAL A 26 10.33 10.96 -0.84
C VAL A 26 11.76 11.32 -1.24
N GLY A 27 12.02 12.60 -1.48
CA GLY A 27 13.34 13.15 -1.77
C GLY A 27 13.42 13.86 -3.11
N ARG A 28 14.62 14.29 -3.50
CA ARG A 28 14.81 15.23 -4.62
C ARG A 28 14.26 14.71 -5.95
N ARG A 29 14.33 13.40 -6.20
CA ARG A 29 13.77 12.77 -7.40
C ARG A 29 12.25 12.95 -7.51
N PHE A 30 11.56 13.12 -6.38
CA PHE A 30 10.10 13.23 -6.28
C PHE A 30 9.63 14.66 -6.00
N GLY A 31 10.56 15.63 -5.94
CA GLY A 31 10.27 17.05 -5.76
C GLY A 31 10.46 17.58 -4.34
N ASP A 32 10.89 16.73 -3.39
CA ASP A 32 11.16 17.18 -2.02
C ASP A 32 12.54 17.82 -1.89
N ALA A 33 12.63 18.88 -1.09
CA ALA A 33 13.90 19.55 -0.77
C ALA A 33 14.65 18.91 0.40
N LEU A 34 13.99 18.06 1.19
CA LEU A 34 14.56 17.51 2.43
C LEU A 34 15.60 16.42 2.14
N PRO A 35 16.76 16.44 2.83
CA PRO A 35 17.74 15.36 2.71
C PRO A 35 17.24 14.08 3.40
N ILE A 36 17.74 12.92 2.95
CA ILE A 36 17.44 11.64 3.61
C ILE A 36 18.22 11.56 4.92
N SER A 37 17.52 11.35 6.03
CA SER A 37 18.08 11.19 7.37
C SER A 37 17.49 9.95 8.05
N SER A 38 18.15 9.44 9.10
CA SER A 38 17.62 8.33 9.92
C SER A 38 16.25 8.64 10.51
N ASP A 39 16.02 9.89 10.89
CA ASP A 39 14.75 10.35 11.48
C ASP A 39 13.64 10.36 10.44
N LEU A 40 13.94 10.79 9.21
CA LEU A 40 13.00 10.73 8.10
C LEU A 40 12.66 9.27 7.76
N LEU A 41 13.65 8.39 7.67
CA LEU A 41 13.45 6.97 7.38
C LEU A 41 12.57 6.30 8.45
N SER A 42 12.84 6.59 9.73
CA SER A 42 12.03 6.10 10.85
C SER A 42 10.60 6.64 10.82
N TRP A 43 10.43 7.92 10.48
CA TRP A 43 9.11 8.53 10.32
C TRP A 43 8.33 7.91 9.17
N LEU A 44 8.97 7.68 8.02
CA LEU A 44 8.36 7.01 6.87
C LEU A 44 7.93 5.59 7.21
N GLN A 45 8.75 4.83 7.92
CA GLN A 45 8.38 3.49 8.37
C GLN A 45 7.12 3.48 9.23
N ASN A 46 6.98 4.43 10.17
CA ASN A 46 5.76 4.54 10.97
C ASN A 46 4.56 5.00 10.12
N TYR A 47 4.77 5.97 9.23
CA TYR A 47 3.72 6.45 8.32
C TYR A 47 3.18 5.34 7.42
N ASP A 48 4.07 4.54 6.85
CA ASP A 48 3.74 3.42 5.99
C ASP A 48 3.12 2.27 6.79
N ALA A 49 3.57 2.02 8.02
CA ALA A 49 2.94 1.05 8.90
C ALA A 49 1.48 1.42 9.23
N ASP A 50 1.19 2.71 9.48
CA ASP A 50 -0.19 3.18 9.66
C ASP A 50 -1.04 2.90 8.42
N PHE A 51 -0.52 3.18 7.22
CA PHE A 51 -1.21 2.89 5.96
C PHE A 51 -1.45 1.39 5.76
N LEU A 52 -0.42 0.57 5.98
CA LEU A 52 -0.48 -0.89 5.85
C LEU A 52 -1.44 -1.51 6.87
N SER A 53 -1.61 -0.91 8.05
CA SER A 53 -2.54 -1.42 9.07
C SER A 53 -3.99 -1.46 8.58
N TYR A 54 -4.40 -0.53 7.71
CA TYR A 54 -5.72 -0.57 7.08
C TYR A 54 -5.83 -1.74 6.10
N ALA A 55 -4.77 -2.00 5.33
CA ALA A 55 -4.72 -3.15 4.44
C ALA A 55 -4.75 -4.47 5.24
N GLU A 56 -3.99 -4.60 6.33
CA GLU A 56 -4.01 -5.78 7.20
C GLU A 56 -5.41 -6.10 7.75
N ASN A 57 -6.21 -5.06 8.03
CA ASN A 57 -7.58 -5.21 8.52
C ASN A 57 -8.63 -5.33 7.41
N GLY A 58 -8.23 -5.30 6.14
CA GLY A 58 -9.18 -5.28 5.01
C GLY A 58 -10.01 -3.99 4.93
N ASP A 59 -9.58 -2.91 5.58
CA ASP A 59 -10.30 -1.66 5.70
C ASP A 59 -9.98 -0.72 4.53
N ALA A 60 -10.66 -0.94 3.41
CA ALA A 60 -10.52 -0.11 2.23
C ALA A 60 -10.89 1.37 2.47
N GLU A 61 -11.91 1.63 3.29
CA GLU A 61 -12.38 3.00 3.54
C GLU A 61 -11.41 3.76 4.43
N GLY A 62 -10.86 3.11 5.45
CA GLY A 62 -9.78 3.64 6.29
C GLY A 62 -8.53 3.95 5.46
N LEU A 63 -8.13 3.05 4.56
CA LEU A 63 -7.02 3.26 3.64
C LEU A 63 -7.23 4.48 2.75
N PHE A 64 -8.42 4.60 2.12
CA PHE A 64 -8.74 5.74 1.27
C PHE A 64 -8.79 7.06 2.06
N LYS A 65 -9.38 7.03 3.26
CA LYS A 65 -9.42 8.17 4.17
C LYS A 65 -8.02 8.62 4.56
N PHE A 66 -7.11 7.69 4.90
CA PHE A 66 -5.72 7.99 5.23
C PHE A 66 -5.03 8.79 4.12
N ILE A 67 -5.11 8.31 2.87
CA ILE A 67 -4.52 8.99 1.71
C ILE A 67 -5.14 10.37 1.51
N ARG A 68 -6.47 10.47 1.55
CA ARG A 68 -7.20 11.72 1.32
C ARG A 68 -6.87 12.79 2.36
N GLU A 69 -6.93 12.45 3.64
CA GLU A 69 -6.69 13.40 4.74
C GLU A 69 -5.24 13.89 4.78
N ARG A 70 -4.30 13.06 4.31
CA ARG A 70 -2.88 13.41 4.21
C ARG A 70 -2.48 13.92 2.83
N SER A 71 -3.44 14.09 1.92
CA SER A 71 -3.23 14.54 0.53
C SER A 71 -2.13 13.76 -0.21
N ASN A 72 -2.00 12.46 0.08
CA ASN A 72 -0.91 11.61 -0.40
C ASN A 72 0.50 12.25 -0.29
N ARG A 73 0.80 12.92 0.84
CA ARG A 73 2.01 13.74 1.02
C ARG A 73 3.35 13.02 0.85
N THR A 74 3.37 11.69 0.87
CA THR A 74 4.58 10.87 0.64
C THR A 74 4.53 10.15 -0.71
N HIS A 75 3.58 10.50 -1.59
CA HIS A 75 3.51 10.00 -2.95
C HIS A 75 3.44 8.46 -3.04
N ILE A 76 2.59 7.82 -2.22
CA ILE A 76 2.28 6.38 -2.39
C ILE A 76 1.70 6.19 -3.79
N ASP A 77 2.35 5.36 -4.61
CA ASP A 77 1.93 5.12 -5.97
C ASP A 77 0.78 4.12 -6.00
N ALA A 78 0.02 4.07 -7.10
CA ALA A 78 -0.99 3.04 -7.38
C ALA A 78 -1.94 2.63 -6.22
N HIS A 79 -2.07 3.43 -5.15
CA HIS A 79 -2.89 3.12 -3.98
C HIS A 79 -4.37 2.85 -4.32
N PRO A 80 -4.96 3.38 -5.42
CA PRO A 80 -6.30 2.97 -5.84
C PRO A 80 -6.39 1.49 -6.22
N ALA A 81 -5.31 0.85 -6.70
CA ALA A 81 -5.28 -0.57 -7.00
C ALA A 81 -5.46 -1.41 -5.72
N LEU A 82 -4.77 -1.05 -4.64
CA LEU A 82 -4.92 -1.68 -3.34
C LEU A 82 -6.34 -1.46 -2.78
N TYR A 83 -6.87 -0.24 -2.91
CA TYR A 83 -8.28 0.05 -2.56
C TYR A 83 -9.26 -0.84 -3.34
N VAL A 84 -9.07 -0.97 -4.66
CA VAL A 84 -9.90 -1.82 -5.52
C VAL A 84 -9.86 -3.27 -5.10
N MET A 85 -8.66 -3.81 -4.85
CA MET A 85 -8.48 -5.17 -4.37
C MET A 85 -9.24 -5.42 -3.06
N LEU A 86 -9.08 -4.54 -2.06
CA LEU A 86 -9.73 -4.68 -0.76
C LEU A 86 -11.26 -4.55 -0.82
N LYS A 87 -11.81 -3.73 -1.72
CA LYS A 87 -13.27 -3.62 -1.90
C LYS A 87 -13.85 -4.78 -2.70
N ALA A 88 -13.08 -5.34 -3.62
CA ALA A 88 -13.55 -6.43 -4.47
C ALA A 88 -13.57 -7.77 -3.74
N LEU A 89 -12.56 -8.02 -2.89
CA LEU A 89 -12.44 -9.26 -2.14
C LEU A 89 -13.38 -9.29 -0.91
N PRO A 90 -14.08 -10.42 -0.65
CA PRO A 90 -14.91 -10.56 0.53
C PRO A 90 -14.03 -10.74 1.78
N LYS A 91 -14.22 -9.90 2.80
CA LYS A 91 -13.64 -9.98 4.16
C LYS A 91 -12.26 -10.68 4.22
N VAL A 92 -11.25 -10.04 3.65
CA VAL A 92 -9.86 -10.51 3.72
C VAL A 92 -9.13 -9.96 4.94
N ARG A 93 -8.19 -10.74 5.49
CA ARG A 93 -7.17 -10.27 6.44
C ARG A 93 -5.84 -10.23 5.72
N GLY A 94 -5.12 -9.13 5.82
CA GLY A 94 -3.75 -9.02 5.36
C GLY A 94 -2.75 -9.40 6.45
N ARG A 95 -1.57 -9.85 6.04
CA ARG A 95 -0.40 -10.03 6.91
C ARG A 95 0.82 -9.45 6.23
N LEU A 96 1.51 -8.54 6.91
CA LEU A 96 2.80 -8.03 6.47
C LEU A 96 3.86 -9.14 6.53
N LEU A 97 4.49 -9.43 5.40
CA LEU A 97 5.58 -10.40 5.29
C LEU A 97 6.94 -9.72 5.43
N LYS A 98 7.09 -8.57 4.77
CA LYS A 98 8.30 -7.77 4.81
C LYS A 98 7.97 -6.31 4.51
N TYR A 99 8.70 -5.41 5.15
CA TYR A 99 8.80 -3.99 4.81
C TYR A 99 10.28 -3.64 4.67
N ASP A 100 10.62 -2.73 3.76
CA ASP A 100 11.99 -2.22 3.61
C ASP A 100 12.00 -0.86 2.90
N GLN A 101 13.17 -0.23 2.84
CA GLN A 101 13.39 1.08 2.23
C GLN A 101 14.60 1.06 1.28
N ALA A 102 14.38 1.43 0.02
CA ALA A 102 15.44 1.61 -0.97
C ALA A 102 15.90 3.06 -0.97
N VAL A 103 17.05 3.34 -0.35
CA VAL A 103 17.66 4.68 -0.33
C VAL A 103 18.60 4.85 -1.53
N ASP A 104 18.32 5.85 -2.35
CA ASP A 104 19.22 6.36 -3.38
C ASP A 104 20.04 7.52 -2.80
N VAL A 105 21.31 7.25 -2.52
CA VAL A 105 22.24 8.23 -1.95
C VAL A 105 22.55 9.35 -2.95
N ALA A 106 22.60 9.05 -4.25
CA ALA A 106 22.98 10.00 -5.28
C ALA A 106 21.89 11.07 -5.48
N THR A 107 20.63 10.64 -5.50
CA THR A 107 19.50 11.57 -5.62
C THR A 107 18.98 12.07 -4.27
N GLN A 108 19.50 11.56 -3.15
CA GLN A 108 18.94 11.82 -1.82
C GLN A 108 17.44 11.54 -1.84
N SER A 109 17.06 10.31 -2.21
CA SER A 109 15.67 9.89 -2.31
C SER A 109 15.48 8.49 -1.72
N VAL A 110 14.25 8.17 -1.36
CA VAL A 110 13.87 6.88 -0.82
C VAL A 110 12.54 6.44 -1.43
N VAL A 111 12.44 5.15 -1.72
CA VAL A 111 11.17 4.47 -2.00
C VAL A 111 11.03 3.36 -0.96
N SER A 112 9.93 3.34 -0.22
CA SER A 112 9.60 2.22 0.67
C SER A 112 8.71 1.20 -0.04
N PHE A 113 8.80 -0.05 0.39
CA PHE A 113 8.04 -1.15 -0.20
C PHE A 113 7.68 -2.20 0.85
N ALA A 114 6.62 -2.94 0.57
CA ALA A 114 6.17 -4.03 1.43
C ALA A 114 5.68 -5.23 0.61
N ALA A 115 5.85 -6.41 1.18
CA ALA A 115 5.19 -7.62 0.72
C ALA A 115 4.10 -7.98 1.73
N MET A 116 2.87 -8.20 1.24
CA MET A 116 1.73 -8.63 2.04
C MET A 116 1.06 -9.84 1.39
N VAL A 117 0.47 -10.69 2.23
CA VAL A 117 -0.44 -11.76 1.80
C VAL A 117 -1.82 -11.50 2.37
N PHE A 118 -2.86 -11.83 1.60
CA PHE A 118 -4.26 -11.65 2.00
C PHE A 118 -4.99 -12.98 1.91
N GLU A 119 -5.73 -13.32 2.96
CA GLU A 119 -6.48 -14.57 3.09
C GLU A 119 -7.94 -14.26 3.48
N GLU A 120 -8.88 -15.04 2.94
CA GLU A 120 -10.30 -14.93 3.30
C GLU A 120 -10.49 -15.30 4.77
N GLN A 121 -11.28 -14.50 5.52
CA GLN A 121 -11.65 -14.87 6.88
C GLN A 121 -12.78 -15.89 6.87
N GLY A 122 -12.55 -17.08 7.45
CA GLY A 122 -13.60 -18.06 7.75
C GLY A 122 -13.65 -19.32 6.88
N LYS A 123 -12.50 -19.76 6.35
CA LYS A 123 -12.29 -21.16 5.95
C LYS A 123 -11.46 -21.89 7.00
#